data_AF-A0A8C5EZW6-F1
#
_entry.id   AF-A0A8C5EZW6-F1
#
_cell.length_a   1.000
_cell.length_b   1.000
_cell.length_c   1.000
_cell.angle_alpha   90.00
_cell.angle_beta   90.00
_cell.angle_gamma   90.00
#
_symmetry.space_group_name_H-M   'P 1'
#
loop_
_entity.id
_entity.type
_entity.pdbx_description
1 polymer ?
#
loop_
_entity_poly.entity_id
_entity_poly.type
_entity_poly.pdbx_seq_one_letter_code
_entity_poly.pdbx_strand_id
1 'polypeptide(L)'
;MVLQENEPLVGLSQTSRCPVLAPAGQDRWRGPFPAQGPGVAQAQLVGKADCLSSSSRGATSDSPEEDEASSTESAQNGDESPQAGAEGSRLRGEQDEALGRVAELESHIKELQHQQKEMNIEMKLEGALLEGELAAEWREVQREEQLVLQLQRRFAEMVHRCHTEKEKEKARLGKERRKVEELQRQHAESQTHLETQPESMRERMQSQLQQTSEMLEGALRSYEDLEFQQLERESRLEEEKEAACQALAHQIAQVQESLKKRKRKVRRLEAQVCSAQEHMAGECRRLVQEKGEAVQSLNLERRRLEELGKACEDQSGDDSPVSNQELTKSSFGLQRSRSLPRRRGDRPPPRPTQRPLSLEANGRREGT
;
A
#
# COMPACT_ATOMS: atom_id res chain seq x y z
N MET A 1 -4.91 72.72 -29.92
CA MET A 1 -3.64 72.00 -29.68
C MET A 1 -3.68 71.58 -28.21
N VAL A 2 -4.16 70.37 -27.88
CA VAL A 2 -3.45 69.07 -27.88
C VAL A 2 -2.54 68.93 -26.65
N LEU A 3 -3.03 68.12 -25.68
CA LEU A 3 -2.37 67.18 -24.75
C LEU A 3 -1.36 67.77 -23.74
N GLN A 4 -1.18 67.27 -22.50
CA GLN A 4 -1.19 65.86 -22.08
C GLN A 4 -1.29 65.70 -20.56
N GLU A 5 -1.86 64.58 -20.14
CA GLU A 5 -1.99 64.02 -18.79
C GLU A 5 -0.64 63.59 -18.17
N ASN A 6 -0.63 63.45 -16.82
CA ASN A 6 0.18 62.58 -15.93
C ASN A 6 0.26 63.29 -14.55
N GLU A 7 0.02 62.75 -13.35
CA GLU A 7 -0.21 61.43 -12.75
C GLU A 7 -0.76 61.70 -11.32
N PRO A 8 -1.65 60.88 -10.73
CA PRO A 8 -1.98 60.99 -9.31
C PRO A 8 -1.10 60.09 -8.43
N LEU A 9 -0.60 60.67 -7.33
CA LEU A 9 0.14 59.99 -6.27
C LEU A 9 -0.64 58.80 -5.70
N VAL A 10 -0.08 57.60 -5.90
CA VAL A 10 -0.48 56.35 -5.28
C VAL A 10 -0.25 56.43 -3.76
N GLY A 11 -1.36 56.45 -3.02
CA GLY A 11 -1.39 56.30 -1.56
C GLY A 11 -1.06 54.86 -1.15
N LEU A 12 -0.06 54.74 -0.30
CA LEU A 12 0.37 53.51 0.36
C LEU A 12 -0.76 52.91 1.20
N SER A 13 -1.38 51.83 0.71
CA SER A 13 -2.19 50.92 1.52
C SER A 13 -1.45 49.59 1.62
N GLN A 14 -0.43 49.52 2.47
CA GLN A 14 0.12 48.25 2.94
C GLN A 14 -0.73 47.79 4.13
N THR A 15 -1.87 47.15 3.83
CA THR A 15 -2.57 46.31 4.81
C THR A 15 -2.09 44.87 4.64
N SER A 16 -1.69 44.30 5.78
CA SER A 16 -1.24 42.93 6.03
C SER A 16 -1.82 41.90 5.05
N ARG A 17 -1.03 41.60 4.00
CA ARG A 17 -1.33 40.48 3.11
C ARG A 17 -0.98 39.21 3.86
N CYS A 18 -1.98 38.55 4.43
CA CYS A 18 -1.83 37.18 4.92
C CYS A 18 -1.26 36.35 3.76
N PRO A 19 -0.27 35.46 4.00
CA PRO A 19 0.25 34.61 2.95
C PRO A 19 -0.90 33.75 2.44
N VAL A 20 -1.34 34.03 1.22
CA VAL A 20 -2.21 33.13 0.47
C VAL A 20 -1.39 31.87 0.27
N LEU A 21 -1.68 30.84 1.07
CA LEU A 21 -1.23 29.48 0.79
C LEU A 21 -1.87 29.11 -0.55
N ALA A 22 -1.09 29.24 -1.62
CA ALA A 22 -1.48 28.76 -2.93
C ALA A 22 -1.94 27.30 -2.79
N PRO A 23 -3.06 26.90 -3.39
CA PRO A 23 -3.46 25.52 -3.40
C PRO A 23 -2.32 24.73 -4.04
N ALA A 24 -1.69 23.84 -3.25
CA ALA A 24 -0.73 22.89 -3.78
C ALA A 24 -1.41 22.20 -4.97
N GLY A 25 -0.74 22.25 -6.12
CA GLY A 25 -1.24 21.71 -7.37
C GLY A 25 -1.88 20.35 -7.13
N GLN A 26 -3.12 20.20 -7.59
CA GLN A 26 -3.76 18.91 -7.72
C GLN A 26 -2.98 18.13 -8.78
N ASP A 27 -1.85 17.55 -8.39
CA ASP A 27 -1.34 16.38 -9.07
C ASP A 27 -2.38 15.29 -8.81
N ARG A 28 -3.26 15.13 -9.80
CA ARG A 28 -4.22 14.04 -9.88
C ARG A 28 -3.43 12.74 -10.05
N TRP A 29 -2.83 12.25 -8.96
CA TRP A 29 -2.23 10.93 -8.89
C TRP A 29 -3.39 9.94 -8.98
N ARG A 30 -3.64 9.48 -10.21
CA ARG A 30 -4.57 8.41 -10.51
C ARG A 30 -4.02 7.17 -9.82
N GLY A 31 -4.63 6.75 -8.72
CA GLY A 31 -4.34 5.47 -8.10
C GLY A 31 -4.47 4.32 -9.11
N PRO A 32 -3.75 3.21 -8.92
CA PRO A 32 -3.83 2.09 -9.84
C PRO A 32 -5.25 1.49 -9.85
N PHE A 33 -5.71 1.13 -11.05
CA PHE A 33 -6.97 0.48 -11.37
C PHE A 33 -7.22 -0.79 -10.54
N PRO A 34 -8.49 -1.21 -10.36
CA PRO A 34 -8.84 -2.36 -9.54
C PRO A 34 -8.30 -3.66 -10.16
N ALA A 35 -7.49 -4.37 -9.40
CA ALA A 35 -7.18 -5.77 -9.66
C ALA A 35 -8.48 -6.58 -9.55
N GLN A 36 -8.93 -7.18 -10.66
CA GLN A 36 -9.84 -8.32 -10.61
C GLN A 36 -9.09 -9.47 -9.94
N GLY A 37 -9.39 -9.74 -8.68
CA GLY A 37 -8.97 -10.97 -8.01
C GLY A 37 -9.96 -12.10 -8.30
N PRO A 38 -9.51 -13.36 -8.40
CA PRO A 38 -10.38 -14.50 -8.20
C PRO A 38 -10.36 -14.91 -6.71
N GLY A 39 -11.56 -14.92 -6.12
CA GLY A 39 -12.09 -16.03 -5.32
C GLY A 39 -11.27 -16.61 -4.18
N VAL A 40 -11.66 -16.24 -2.96
CA VAL A 40 -11.37 -16.90 -1.69
C VAL A 40 -11.72 -18.40 -1.74
N ALA A 41 -10.80 -19.27 -1.29
CA ALA A 41 -11.12 -20.63 -0.88
C ALA A 41 -10.42 -20.96 0.45
N GLN A 42 -11.24 -21.48 1.36
CA GLN A 42 -11.01 -21.67 2.79
C GLN A 42 -9.95 -22.71 3.14
N ALA A 43 -9.28 -22.46 4.26
CA ALA A 43 -8.55 -23.45 5.02
C ALA A 43 -9.50 -24.52 5.61
N GLN A 44 -9.11 -25.78 5.53
CA GLN A 44 -9.60 -26.86 6.39
C GLN A 44 -8.41 -27.67 6.92
N LEU A 45 -8.36 -27.72 8.25
CA LEU A 45 -7.48 -28.54 9.10
C LEU A 45 -7.92 -30.00 9.10
N VAL A 46 -6.98 -30.92 8.90
CA VAL A 46 -6.88 -32.27 9.53
C VAL A 46 -5.38 -32.59 9.48
N GLY A 47 -4.60 -32.84 10.53
CA GLY A 47 -4.91 -33.41 11.82
C GLY A 47 -4.47 -34.88 11.87
N LYS A 48 -3.17 -35.15 12.04
CA LYS A 48 -2.67 -36.31 12.80
C LYS A 48 -1.17 -36.20 13.09
N ALA A 49 -0.87 -36.10 14.38
CA ALA A 49 0.41 -36.41 14.97
C ALA A 49 0.62 -37.92 14.96
N ASP A 50 1.89 -38.35 14.93
CA ASP A 50 2.50 -39.00 16.09
C ASP A 50 4.03 -38.97 15.95
N CYS A 51 4.65 -38.48 17.02
CA CYS A 51 6.07 -38.61 17.29
C CYS A 51 6.37 -40.05 17.75
N LEU A 52 7.59 -40.54 17.57
CA LEU A 52 8.48 -40.94 18.67
C LEU A 52 9.83 -41.44 18.14
N SER A 53 10.83 -41.18 18.98
CA SER A 53 12.27 -41.16 18.77
C SER A 53 12.98 -42.51 18.91
N SER A 54 14.21 -42.61 18.38
CA SER A 54 15.45 -43.15 19.01
C SER A 54 16.58 -43.08 17.97
N SER A 55 17.67 -42.32 18.17
CA SER A 55 18.94 -42.72 18.84
C SER A 55 19.46 -44.10 18.37
N SER A 56 20.71 -44.32 17.97
CA SER A 56 21.98 -43.71 18.39
C SER A 56 23.16 -44.26 17.55
N ARG A 57 24.15 -43.38 17.31
CA ARG A 57 25.62 -43.55 17.34
C ARG A 57 26.29 -44.89 17.02
N GLY A 58 27.39 -44.82 16.26
CA GLY A 58 28.57 -45.66 16.49
C GLY A 58 29.51 -45.77 15.30
N ALA A 59 30.62 -45.04 15.33
CA ALA A 59 31.79 -45.25 14.48
C ALA A 59 32.83 -46.07 15.25
N THR A 60 33.43 -47.08 14.63
CA THR A 60 34.74 -47.64 15.01
C THR A 60 35.37 -48.35 13.81
N SER A 61 36.64 -48.02 13.58
CA SER A 61 37.61 -48.67 12.70
C SER A 61 38.19 -49.91 13.39
N ASP A 62 38.48 -50.99 12.65
CA ASP A 62 39.77 -51.72 12.74
C ASP A 62 39.93 -52.76 11.62
N SER A 63 41.17 -52.90 11.15
CA SER A 63 41.69 -54.04 10.35
C SER A 63 42.38 -55.03 11.31
N PRO A 64 42.58 -56.32 10.97
CA PRO A 64 43.81 -56.74 10.26
C PRO A 64 43.65 -58.01 9.40
N GLU A 65 44.79 -58.62 9.06
CA GLU A 65 45.22 -59.31 7.85
C GLU A 65 45.00 -60.86 7.77
N GLU A 66 45.35 -61.40 6.58
CA GLU A 66 45.78 -62.76 6.20
C GLU A 66 44.91 -64.01 6.55
N ASP A 67 44.52 -64.85 5.57
CA ASP A 67 45.38 -65.86 4.90
C ASP A 67 44.58 -66.97 4.17
N GLU A 68 45.19 -67.42 3.07
CA GLU A 68 45.22 -68.79 2.51
C GLU A 68 43.96 -69.50 1.94
N ALA A 69 44.08 -69.71 0.61
CA ALA A 69 43.88 -70.95 -0.14
C ALA A 69 42.47 -71.58 -0.26
N SER A 70 41.97 -71.58 -1.50
CA SER A 70 41.75 -72.85 -2.22
C SER A 70 41.51 -72.58 -3.70
N SER A 71 42.50 -72.90 -4.52
CA SER A 71 42.34 -73.10 -5.96
C SER A 71 41.55 -74.37 -6.21
N THR A 72 40.52 -74.30 -7.05
CA THR A 72 40.17 -75.41 -7.95
C THR A 72 40.12 -74.85 -9.35
N GLU A 73 41.14 -75.23 -10.11
CA GLU A 73 41.20 -75.16 -11.55
C GLU A 73 39.98 -75.86 -12.15
N SER A 74 39.34 -75.20 -13.12
CA SER A 74 38.52 -75.87 -14.12
C SER A 74 38.98 -75.34 -15.46
N ALA A 75 39.99 -76.00 -16.01
CA ALA A 75 40.34 -75.89 -17.41
C ALA A 75 39.29 -76.65 -18.21
N GLN A 76 38.46 -75.94 -18.97
CA GLN A 76 37.71 -76.57 -20.05
C GLN A 76 37.56 -75.61 -21.23
N ASN A 77 38.48 -75.83 -22.17
CA ASN A 77 38.38 -75.68 -23.61
C ASN A 77 37.08 -75.08 -24.16
N GLY A 78 37.26 -73.99 -24.89
CA GLY A 78 36.31 -73.47 -25.87
C GLY A 78 37.02 -72.33 -26.61
N ASP A 79 37.73 -72.67 -27.68
CA ASP A 79 38.15 -71.71 -28.71
C ASP A 79 36.87 -71.07 -29.29
N GLU A 80 36.46 -69.95 -28.72
CA GLU A 80 35.60 -68.98 -29.38
C GLU A 80 36.40 -67.71 -29.64
N SER A 81 36.25 -67.23 -30.87
CA SER A 81 36.99 -66.13 -31.46
C SER A 81 37.13 -64.91 -30.50
N PRO A 82 38.34 -64.41 -30.19
CA PRO A 82 38.56 -63.29 -29.25
C PRO A 82 37.87 -61.97 -29.63
N GLN A 83 37.31 -61.88 -30.84
CA GLN A 83 36.71 -60.68 -31.39
C GLN A 83 35.23 -60.51 -31.06
N ALA A 84 34.43 -61.59 -31.00
CA ALA A 84 32.97 -61.49 -30.81
C ALA A 84 32.58 -61.17 -29.35
N GLY A 85 33.24 -61.78 -28.37
CA GLY A 85 33.01 -61.51 -26.94
C GLY A 85 33.55 -60.15 -26.46
N ALA A 86 34.61 -59.65 -27.10
CA ALA A 86 35.17 -58.32 -26.81
C ALA A 86 34.27 -57.19 -27.32
N GLU A 87 33.64 -57.37 -28.49
CA GLU A 87 32.70 -56.41 -29.06
C GLU A 87 31.38 -56.34 -28.25
N GLY A 88 30.81 -57.47 -27.86
CA GLY A 88 29.63 -57.49 -26.99
C GLY A 88 29.87 -56.91 -25.59
N SER A 89 31.06 -57.13 -25.01
CA SER A 89 31.44 -56.54 -23.72
C SER A 89 31.66 -55.02 -23.83
N ARG A 90 32.18 -54.55 -24.96
CA ARG A 90 32.35 -53.12 -25.24
C ARG A 90 31.01 -52.41 -25.44
N LEU A 91 30.10 -52.99 -26.21
CA LEU A 91 28.75 -52.42 -26.40
C LEU A 91 27.96 -52.40 -25.08
N ARG A 92 28.10 -53.42 -24.23
CA ARG A 92 27.52 -53.44 -22.88
C ARG A 92 28.05 -52.29 -22.01
N GLY A 93 29.36 -52.05 -22.03
CA GLY A 93 29.94 -50.89 -21.34
C GLY A 93 29.40 -49.55 -21.87
N GLU A 94 29.28 -49.41 -23.20
CA GLU A 94 28.72 -48.20 -23.83
C GLU A 94 27.22 -48.00 -23.49
N GLN A 95 26.45 -49.09 -23.33
CA GLN A 95 25.08 -49.06 -22.84
C GLN A 95 25.00 -48.64 -21.37
N ASP A 96 25.81 -49.23 -20.49
CA ASP A 96 25.84 -48.89 -19.06
C ASP A 96 26.23 -47.42 -18.85
N GLU A 97 27.18 -46.91 -19.65
CA GLU A 97 27.52 -45.49 -19.65
C GLU A 97 26.36 -44.59 -20.13
N ALA A 98 25.65 -44.98 -21.19
CA ALA A 98 24.50 -44.24 -21.68
C ALA A 98 23.34 -44.24 -20.68
N LEU A 99 23.11 -45.36 -19.98
CA LEU A 99 22.17 -45.45 -18.85
C LEU A 99 22.56 -44.52 -17.71
N GLY A 100 23.86 -44.47 -17.37
CA GLY A 100 24.40 -43.52 -16.38
C GLY A 100 24.10 -42.07 -16.76
N ARG A 101 24.43 -41.67 -17.99
CA ARG A 101 24.14 -40.32 -18.52
C ARG A 101 22.64 -39.99 -18.52
N VAL A 102 21.78 -40.95 -18.87
CA VAL A 102 20.32 -40.79 -18.81
C VAL A 102 19.86 -40.55 -17.36
N ALA A 103 20.33 -41.34 -16.40
CA ALA A 103 19.97 -41.19 -14.99
C ALA A 103 20.43 -39.84 -14.42
N GLU A 104 21.64 -39.39 -14.78
CA GLU A 104 22.18 -38.07 -14.41
C GLU A 104 21.31 -36.93 -14.96
N LEU A 105 20.98 -36.96 -16.25
CA LEU A 105 20.12 -35.95 -16.90
C LEU A 105 18.70 -35.95 -16.32
N GLU A 106 18.16 -37.11 -15.96
CA GLU A 106 16.87 -37.21 -15.26
C GLU A 106 16.91 -36.61 -13.85
N SER A 107 17.99 -36.81 -13.09
CA SER A 107 18.20 -36.16 -11.79
C SER A 107 18.28 -34.64 -11.97
N HIS A 108 19.11 -34.20 -12.92
CA HIS A 108 19.31 -32.77 -13.19
C HIS A 108 18.01 -32.06 -13.60
N ILE A 109 17.17 -32.70 -14.43
CA ILE A 109 15.84 -32.16 -14.77
C ILE A 109 14.94 -32.06 -13.54
N LYS A 110 14.97 -33.03 -12.61
CA LYS A 110 14.19 -32.97 -11.36
C LYS A 110 14.68 -31.85 -10.45
N GLU A 111 15.99 -31.64 -10.36
CA GLU A 111 16.60 -30.52 -9.62
C GLU A 111 16.18 -29.17 -10.19
N LEU A 112 16.27 -28.97 -11.51
CA LEU A 112 15.81 -27.73 -12.17
C LEU A 112 14.30 -27.49 -11.96
N GLN A 113 13.49 -28.55 -11.97
CA GLN A 113 12.07 -28.45 -11.63
C GLN A 113 11.82 -28.09 -10.16
N HIS A 114 12.68 -28.55 -9.26
CA HIS A 114 12.60 -28.19 -7.84
C HIS A 114 12.99 -26.72 -7.64
N GLN A 115 14.11 -26.29 -8.20
CA GLN A 115 14.55 -24.88 -8.19
C GLN A 115 13.47 -23.95 -8.76
N GLN A 116 12.80 -24.34 -9.84
CA GLN A 116 11.70 -23.54 -10.40
C GLN A 116 10.52 -23.38 -9.41
N LYS A 117 10.21 -24.42 -8.61
CA LYS A 117 9.16 -24.34 -7.59
C LYS A 117 9.59 -23.46 -6.41
N GLU A 118 10.83 -23.59 -5.96
CA GLU A 118 11.38 -22.75 -4.88
C GLU A 118 11.40 -21.28 -5.29
N MET A 119 11.95 -20.99 -6.47
CA MET A 119 11.93 -19.65 -7.08
C MET A 119 10.51 -19.06 -7.16
N ASN A 120 9.49 -19.88 -7.47
CA ASN A 120 8.11 -19.41 -7.49
C ASN A 120 7.57 -19.04 -6.11
N ILE A 121 7.95 -19.80 -5.08
CA ILE A 121 7.58 -19.52 -3.70
C ILE A 121 8.27 -18.24 -3.24
N GLU A 122 9.58 -18.10 -3.50
CA GLU A 122 10.36 -16.92 -3.18
C GLU A 122 9.81 -15.66 -3.84
N MET A 123 9.53 -15.71 -5.15
CA MET A 123 8.93 -14.59 -5.89
C MET A 123 7.61 -14.13 -5.26
N LYS A 124 6.74 -15.08 -4.88
CA LYS A 124 5.45 -14.75 -4.24
C LYS A 124 5.63 -14.15 -2.86
N LEU A 125 6.57 -14.68 -2.08
CA LEU A 125 6.87 -14.18 -0.74
C LEU A 125 7.43 -12.76 -0.80
N GLU A 126 8.47 -12.53 -1.60
CA GLU A 126 9.09 -11.22 -1.77
C GLU A 126 8.09 -10.20 -2.33
N GLY A 127 7.31 -10.58 -3.35
CA GLY A 127 6.25 -9.74 -3.90
C GLY A 127 5.23 -9.33 -2.83
N ALA A 128 4.73 -10.27 -2.03
CA ALA A 128 3.78 -9.98 -0.97
C ALA A 128 4.36 -9.08 0.14
N LEU A 129 5.64 -9.24 0.48
CA LEU A 129 6.31 -8.40 1.48
C LEU A 129 6.43 -6.95 0.97
N LEU A 130 6.94 -6.75 -0.24
CA LEU A 130 7.09 -5.42 -0.84
C LEU A 130 5.74 -4.74 -1.07
N GLU A 131 4.73 -5.47 -1.55
CA GLU A 131 3.36 -4.97 -1.70
C GLU A 131 2.76 -4.55 -0.34
N GLY A 132 3.00 -5.34 0.71
CA GLY A 132 2.57 -5.03 2.07
C GLY A 132 3.18 -3.73 2.61
N GLU A 133 4.49 -3.56 2.42
CA GLU A 133 5.20 -2.32 2.78
C GLU A 133 4.69 -1.12 1.99
N LEU A 134 4.55 -1.26 0.66
CA LEU A 134 4.03 -0.21 -0.21
C LEU A 134 2.61 0.20 0.19
N ALA A 135 1.72 -0.76 0.49
CA ALA A 135 0.37 -0.50 0.97
C ALA A 135 0.35 0.19 2.34
N ALA A 136 1.29 -0.14 3.23
CA ALA A 136 1.43 0.55 4.52
C ALA A 136 1.85 2.01 4.34
N GLU A 137 2.84 2.26 3.48
CA GLU A 137 3.30 3.62 3.18
C GLU A 137 2.21 4.45 2.48
N TRP A 138 1.44 3.88 1.57
CA TRP A 138 0.29 4.56 0.96
C TRP A 138 -0.79 4.96 1.99
N ARG A 139 -1.09 4.10 2.96
CA ARG A 139 -2.01 4.44 4.06
C ARG A 139 -1.49 5.62 4.90
N GLU A 140 -0.19 5.63 5.16
CA GLU A 140 0.48 6.72 5.87
C GLU A 140 0.48 8.03 5.07
N VAL A 141 0.70 7.97 3.75
CA VAL A 141 0.54 9.14 2.85
C VAL A 141 -0.90 9.68 2.92
N GLN A 142 -1.91 8.82 2.82
CA GLN A 142 -3.31 9.26 2.89
C GLN A 142 -3.66 9.90 4.24
N ARG A 143 -3.16 9.36 5.35
CA ARG A 143 -3.35 9.97 6.68
C ARG A 143 -2.77 11.37 6.76
N GLU A 144 -1.55 11.58 6.26
CA GLU A 144 -0.91 12.89 6.26
C GLU A 144 -1.61 13.89 5.32
N GLU A 145 -2.08 13.45 4.15
CA GLU A 145 -2.87 14.31 3.24
C GLU A 145 -4.16 14.79 3.92
N GLN A 146 -4.87 13.89 4.62
CA GLN A 146 -6.05 14.26 5.40
C GLN A 146 -5.72 15.23 6.54
N LEU A 147 -4.59 15.02 7.22
CA LEU A 147 -4.13 15.92 8.28
C LEU A 147 -3.81 17.32 7.75
N VAL A 148 -3.14 17.43 6.60
CA VAL A 148 -2.88 18.72 5.94
C VAL A 148 -4.20 19.44 5.64
N LEU A 149 -5.18 18.74 5.07
CA LEU A 149 -6.50 19.31 4.78
C LEU A 149 -7.22 19.78 6.06
N GLN A 150 -7.14 19.00 7.14
CA GLN A 150 -7.72 19.37 8.43
C GLN A 150 -7.06 20.62 9.02
N LEU A 151 -5.73 20.73 8.97
CA LEU A 151 -5.01 21.89 9.46
C LEU A 151 -5.31 23.14 8.62
N GLN A 152 -5.41 23.00 7.30
CA GLN A 152 -5.82 24.09 6.40
C GLN A 152 -7.25 24.57 6.70
N ARG A 153 -8.19 23.66 6.98
CA ARG A 153 -9.54 24.05 7.42
C ARG A 153 -9.52 24.83 8.73
N ARG A 154 -8.76 24.35 9.72
CA ARG A 154 -8.59 25.06 11.01
C ARG A 154 -8.00 26.45 10.82
N PHE A 155 -7.02 26.60 9.92
CA PHE A 155 -6.46 27.90 9.58
C PHE A 155 -7.53 28.84 9.02
N ALA A 156 -8.30 28.38 8.03
CA ALA A 156 -9.39 29.16 7.43
C ALA A 156 -10.48 29.53 8.45
N GLU A 157 -10.86 28.59 9.31
CA GLU A 157 -11.82 28.83 10.40
C GLU A 157 -11.30 29.90 11.37
N MET A 158 -10.01 29.90 11.72
CA MET A 158 -9.44 30.88 12.63
C MET A 158 -9.50 32.30 12.06
N VAL A 159 -9.10 32.46 10.79
CA VAL A 159 -9.20 33.72 10.07
C VAL A 159 -10.66 34.18 9.98
N HIS A 160 -11.58 33.27 9.67
CA HIS A 160 -13.00 33.59 9.56
C HIS A 160 -13.60 34.04 10.90
N ARG A 161 -13.31 33.33 12.01
CA ARG A 161 -13.78 33.69 13.35
C ARG A 161 -13.32 35.10 13.74
N CYS A 162 -12.04 35.41 13.56
CA CYS A 162 -11.49 36.74 13.82
C CYS A 162 -12.22 37.81 13.00
N HIS A 163 -12.42 37.58 11.69
CA HIS A 163 -13.17 38.50 10.83
C HIS A 163 -14.61 38.72 11.32
N THR A 164 -15.33 37.65 11.70
CA THR A 164 -16.71 37.78 12.20
C THR A 164 -16.81 38.57 13.50
N GLU A 165 -15.83 38.44 14.40
CA GLU A 165 -15.80 39.23 15.64
C GLU A 165 -15.51 40.70 15.36
N LYS A 166 -14.58 41.01 14.46
CA LYS A 166 -14.30 42.39 14.02
C LYS A 166 -15.54 43.07 13.43
N GLU A 167 -16.29 42.38 12.57
CA GLU A 167 -17.52 42.93 12.00
C GLU A 167 -18.62 43.17 13.06
N LYS A 168 -18.70 42.35 14.12
CA LYS A 168 -19.63 42.57 15.23
C LYS A 168 -19.30 43.83 16.02
N GLU A 169 -18.03 44.02 16.39
CA GLU A 169 -17.59 45.22 17.12
C GLU A 169 -17.74 46.48 16.26
N LYS A 170 -17.41 46.41 14.96
CA LYS A 170 -17.65 47.51 14.01
C LYS A 170 -19.14 47.87 13.89
N ALA A 171 -20.03 46.87 13.85
CA ALA A 171 -21.47 47.11 13.84
C ALA A 171 -21.98 47.73 15.15
N ARG A 172 -21.42 47.33 16.29
CA ARG A 172 -21.72 47.93 17.60
C ARG A 172 -21.29 49.39 17.65
N LEU A 173 -20.06 49.68 17.23
CA LEU A 173 -19.54 51.05 17.17
C LEU A 173 -20.37 51.93 16.22
N GLY A 174 -20.78 51.37 15.08
CA GLY A 174 -21.67 52.05 14.13
C GLY A 174 -23.04 52.42 14.69
N LYS A 175 -23.58 51.67 15.67
CA LYS A 175 -24.83 52.03 16.35
C LYS A 175 -24.64 53.23 17.27
N GLU A 176 -23.56 53.25 18.04
CA GLU A 176 -23.27 54.37 18.96
C GLU A 176 -22.95 55.65 18.17
N ARG A 177 -22.21 55.53 17.06
CA ARG A 177 -21.94 56.64 16.13
C ARG A 177 -23.25 57.31 15.66
N ARG A 178 -24.22 56.52 15.19
CA ARG A 178 -25.52 57.05 14.73
C ARG A 178 -26.29 57.77 15.85
N LYS A 179 -26.18 57.29 17.09
CA LYS A 179 -26.82 57.92 18.25
C LYS A 179 -26.19 59.28 18.55
N VAL A 180 -24.87 59.39 18.46
CA VAL A 180 -24.15 60.67 18.57
C VAL A 180 -24.58 61.62 17.44
N GLU A 181 -24.58 61.16 16.18
CA GLU A 181 -24.99 61.96 15.01
C GLU A 181 -26.44 62.49 15.16
N GLU A 182 -27.35 61.67 15.68
CA GLU A 182 -28.74 62.08 15.93
C GLU A 182 -28.82 63.15 17.04
N LEU A 183 -28.06 63.01 18.13
CA LEU A 183 -27.99 64.04 19.18
C LEU A 183 -27.37 65.34 18.67
N GLN A 184 -26.34 65.27 17.82
CA GLN A 184 -25.73 66.44 17.16
C GLN A 184 -26.75 67.18 16.31
N ARG A 185 -27.55 66.43 15.52
CA ARG A 185 -28.63 66.99 14.70
C ARG A 185 -29.69 67.69 15.56
N GLN A 186 -30.18 67.03 16.60
CA GLN A 186 -31.18 67.60 17.52
C GLN A 186 -30.68 68.85 18.25
N HIS A 187 -29.40 68.85 18.64
CA HIS A 187 -28.77 70.01 19.27
C HIS A 187 -28.68 71.19 18.29
N ALA A 188 -28.22 70.95 17.06
CA ALA A 188 -28.14 71.98 16.02
C ALA A 188 -29.53 72.55 15.63
N GLU A 189 -30.54 71.69 15.49
CA GLU A 189 -31.92 72.12 15.25
C GLU A 189 -32.43 73.02 16.39
N SER A 190 -32.19 72.63 17.65
CA SER A 190 -32.56 73.45 18.82
C SER A 190 -31.81 74.79 18.87
N GLN A 191 -30.54 74.83 18.46
CA GLN A 191 -29.75 76.07 18.35
C GLN A 191 -30.38 77.03 17.33
N THR A 192 -30.71 76.56 16.13
CA THR A 192 -31.33 77.41 15.09
C THR A 192 -32.70 77.95 15.50
N HIS A 193 -33.46 77.20 16.28
CA HIS A 193 -34.79 77.61 16.77
C HIS A 193 -34.70 78.72 17.82
N LEU A 194 -33.64 78.74 18.64
CA LEU A 194 -33.38 79.82 19.59
C LEU A 194 -33.14 81.17 18.88
N GLU A 195 -32.50 81.15 17.71
CA GLU A 195 -32.21 82.35 16.92
C GLU A 195 -33.48 82.97 16.30
N THR A 196 -34.57 82.20 16.16
CA THR A 196 -35.81 82.60 15.48
C THR A 196 -36.97 82.98 16.41
N GLN A 197 -36.83 82.89 17.74
CA GLN A 197 -37.93 83.03 18.72
C GLN A 197 -37.89 84.33 19.57
N PRO A 198 -39.06 84.82 20.07
CA PRO A 198 -39.17 86.02 20.92
C PRO A 198 -38.61 85.83 22.34
N GLU A 199 -38.22 86.93 22.98
CA GLU A 199 -37.41 86.94 24.22
C GLU A 199 -38.10 86.30 25.44
N SER A 200 -39.44 86.29 25.50
CA SER A 200 -40.19 85.74 26.64
C SER A 200 -40.08 84.21 26.79
N MET A 201 -39.62 83.50 25.76
CA MET A 201 -39.44 82.03 25.77
C MET A 201 -37.97 81.59 25.80
N ARG A 202 -37.03 82.55 25.74
CA ARG A 202 -35.60 82.29 25.54
C ARG A 202 -34.98 81.48 26.67
N GLU A 203 -35.31 81.79 27.92
CA GLU A 203 -34.69 81.17 29.11
C GLU A 203 -35.06 79.68 29.24
N ARG A 204 -36.33 79.33 28.96
CA ARG A 204 -36.79 77.93 28.91
C ARG A 204 -36.10 77.15 27.78
N MET A 205 -35.95 77.76 26.60
CA MET A 205 -35.31 77.13 25.45
C MET A 205 -33.78 77.00 25.64
N GLN A 206 -33.14 77.95 26.30
CA GLN A 206 -31.72 77.87 26.69
C GLN A 206 -31.48 76.71 27.66
N SER A 207 -32.36 76.53 28.65
CA SER A 207 -32.30 75.38 29.57
C SER A 207 -32.42 74.04 28.82
N GLN A 208 -33.32 73.97 27.83
CA GLN A 208 -33.46 72.77 26.97
C GLN A 208 -32.23 72.52 26.10
N LEU A 209 -31.61 73.59 25.58
CA LEU A 209 -30.38 73.48 24.79
C LEU A 209 -29.18 73.03 25.63
N GLN A 210 -29.09 73.53 26.86
CA GLN A 210 -28.08 73.08 27.81
C GLN A 210 -28.24 71.58 28.11
N GLN A 211 -29.48 71.10 28.32
CA GLN A 211 -29.75 69.68 28.52
C GLN A 211 -29.34 68.83 27.30
N THR A 212 -29.62 69.28 26.06
CA THR A 212 -29.21 68.53 24.86
C THR A 212 -27.69 68.57 24.64
N SER A 213 -27.02 69.66 25.03
CA SER A 213 -25.55 69.75 25.04
C SER A 213 -24.94 68.73 25.99
N GLU A 214 -25.42 68.67 27.24
CA GLU A 214 -24.93 67.74 28.25
C GLU A 214 -25.15 66.28 27.82
N MET A 215 -26.31 65.96 27.24
CA MET A 215 -26.58 64.62 26.68
C MET A 215 -25.65 64.28 25.51
N LEU A 216 -25.39 65.24 24.62
CA LEU A 216 -24.48 65.06 23.49
C LEU A 216 -23.04 64.86 23.95
N GLU A 217 -22.54 65.69 24.87
CA GLU A 217 -21.21 65.55 25.46
C GLU A 217 -21.03 64.19 26.15
N GLY A 218 -22.03 63.75 26.92
CA GLY A 218 -22.03 62.43 27.54
C GLY A 218 -22.00 61.30 26.49
N ALA A 219 -22.78 61.44 25.42
CA ALA A 219 -22.78 60.47 24.32
C ALA A 219 -21.44 60.43 23.57
N LEU A 220 -20.83 61.59 23.30
CA LEU A 220 -19.50 61.69 22.67
C LEU A 220 -18.43 60.99 23.50
N ARG A 221 -18.37 61.25 24.81
CA ARG A 221 -17.43 60.56 25.71
C ARG A 221 -17.63 59.05 25.70
N SER A 222 -18.90 58.60 25.78
CA SER A 222 -19.21 57.18 25.74
C SER A 222 -18.85 56.52 24.40
N TYR A 223 -18.92 57.28 23.31
CA TYR A 223 -18.53 56.85 21.98
C TYR A 223 -17.01 56.73 21.84
N GLU A 224 -16.27 57.74 22.29
CA GLU A 224 -14.80 57.74 22.34
C GLU A 224 -14.29 56.56 23.18
N ASP A 225 -14.81 56.37 24.39
CA ASP A 225 -14.47 55.22 25.25
C ASP A 225 -14.73 53.87 24.55
N LEU A 226 -15.81 53.77 23.77
CA LEU A 226 -16.13 52.58 23.01
C LEU A 226 -15.15 52.35 21.83
N GLU A 227 -14.73 53.41 21.12
CA GLU A 227 -13.70 53.33 20.08
C GLU A 227 -12.38 52.83 20.67
N PHE A 228 -11.94 53.37 21.80
CA PHE A 228 -10.70 52.91 22.46
C PHE A 228 -10.79 51.44 22.84
N GLN A 229 -11.89 51.02 23.49
CA GLN A 229 -12.06 49.61 23.86
C GLN A 229 -12.14 48.67 22.65
N GLN A 230 -12.74 49.11 21.54
CA GLN A 230 -12.80 48.34 20.30
C GLN A 230 -11.38 48.13 19.75
N LEU A 231 -10.56 49.17 19.66
CA LEU A 231 -9.17 49.06 19.19
C LEU A 231 -8.32 48.14 20.07
N GLU A 232 -8.45 48.23 21.40
CA GLU A 232 -7.73 47.34 22.31
C GLU A 232 -8.13 45.86 22.10
N ARG A 233 -9.43 45.59 21.96
CA ARG A 233 -9.93 44.24 21.69
C ARG A 233 -9.47 43.74 20.32
N GLU A 234 -9.51 44.57 19.30
CA GLU A 234 -9.07 44.23 17.96
C GLU A 234 -7.56 43.95 17.88
N SER A 235 -6.73 44.71 18.59
CA SER A 235 -5.29 44.47 18.68
C SER A 235 -5.01 43.10 19.29
N ARG A 236 -5.59 42.81 20.46
CA ARG A 236 -5.43 41.51 21.15
C ARG A 236 -5.91 40.35 20.29
N LEU A 237 -7.09 40.49 19.67
CA LEU A 237 -7.65 39.47 18.78
C LEU A 237 -6.76 39.23 17.56
N GLU A 238 -6.16 40.28 16.99
CA GLU A 238 -5.26 40.17 15.84
C GLU A 238 -3.94 39.49 16.22
N GLU A 239 -3.37 39.82 17.38
CA GLU A 239 -2.18 39.18 17.93
C GLU A 239 -2.40 37.68 18.18
N GLU A 240 -3.52 37.31 18.83
CA GLU A 240 -3.89 35.91 19.05
C GLU A 240 -4.12 35.15 17.73
N LYS A 241 -4.82 35.78 16.78
CA LYS A 241 -5.06 35.21 15.45
C LYS A 241 -3.75 35.00 14.71
N GLU A 242 -2.84 35.98 14.73
CA GLU A 242 -1.53 35.87 14.09
C GLU A 242 -0.72 34.73 14.70
N ALA A 243 -0.60 34.68 16.03
CA ALA A 243 0.12 33.60 16.72
C ALA A 243 -0.45 32.21 16.38
N ALA A 244 -1.77 32.06 16.41
CA ALA A 244 -2.43 30.81 16.04
C ALA A 244 -2.23 30.44 14.56
N CYS A 245 -2.33 31.41 13.64
CA CYS A 245 -2.12 31.20 12.21
C CYS A 245 -0.67 30.81 11.91
N GLN A 246 0.31 31.46 12.54
CA GLN A 246 1.72 31.11 12.39
C GLN A 246 1.99 29.68 12.90
N ALA A 247 1.44 29.30 14.05
CA ALA A 247 1.56 27.95 14.58
C ALA A 247 0.94 26.89 13.63
N LEU A 248 -0.26 27.14 13.10
CA LEU A 248 -0.90 26.25 12.13
C LEU A 248 -0.12 26.17 10.81
N ALA A 249 0.39 27.29 10.30
CA ALA A 249 1.21 27.32 9.10
C ALA A 249 2.49 26.50 9.28
N HIS A 250 3.13 26.58 10.45
CA HIS A 250 4.29 25.77 10.79
C HIS A 250 3.95 24.27 10.81
N GLN A 251 2.85 23.87 11.46
CA GLN A 251 2.40 22.47 11.48
C GLN A 251 2.09 21.96 10.07
N ILE A 252 1.41 22.75 9.23
CA ILE A 252 1.13 22.39 7.83
C ILE A 252 2.45 22.15 7.09
N ALA A 253 3.43 23.04 7.23
CA ALA A 253 4.73 22.90 6.57
C ALA A 253 5.49 21.64 7.04
N GLN A 254 5.46 21.34 8.34
CA GLN A 254 6.08 20.13 8.91
C GLN A 254 5.47 18.86 8.31
N VAL A 255 4.14 18.75 8.30
CA VAL A 255 3.44 17.58 7.74
C VAL A 255 3.64 17.50 6.23
N GLN A 256 3.69 18.62 5.51
CA GLN A 256 4.00 18.61 4.08
C GLN A 256 5.42 18.10 3.78
N GLU A 257 6.40 18.38 4.64
CA GLU A 257 7.75 17.85 4.47
C GLU A 257 7.83 16.35 4.79
N SER A 258 7.13 15.88 5.83
CA SER A 258 7.03 14.43 6.09
C SER A 258 6.31 13.71 4.95
N LEU A 259 5.24 14.30 4.42
CA LEU A 259 4.52 13.80 3.24
C LEU A 259 5.43 13.67 2.03
N LYS A 260 6.24 14.69 1.72
CA LYS A 260 7.21 14.62 0.61
C LYS A 260 8.20 13.47 0.82
N LYS A 261 8.69 13.27 2.04
CA LYS A 261 9.60 12.15 2.38
C LYS A 261 8.92 10.79 2.20
N ARG A 262 7.68 10.62 2.67
CA ARG A 262 6.89 9.39 2.49
C ARG A 262 6.58 9.10 1.02
N LYS A 263 6.16 10.11 0.24
CA LYS A 263 5.97 9.98 -1.21
C LYS A 263 7.24 9.56 -1.95
N ARG A 264 8.42 10.06 -1.54
CA ARG A 264 9.70 9.56 -2.07
C ARG A 264 9.96 8.11 -1.68
N LYS A 265 9.59 7.68 -0.46
CA LYS A 265 9.71 6.28 -0.03
C LYS A 265 8.80 5.37 -0.86
N VAL A 266 7.55 5.76 -1.08
CA VAL A 266 6.61 5.06 -1.98
C VAL A 266 7.23 4.83 -3.36
N ARG A 267 7.77 5.87 -4.00
CA ARG A 267 8.44 5.73 -5.32
C ARG A 267 9.62 4.77 -5.31
N ARG A 268 10.40 4.74 -4.21
CA ARG A 268 11.51 3.78 -4.07
C ARG A 268 11.00 2.35 -3.93
N LEU A 269 9.96 2.13 -3.14
CA LEU A 269 9.33 0.82 -2.98
C LEU A 269 8.71 0.34 -4.30
N GLU A 270 8.04 1.23 -5.04
CA GLU A 270 7.52 0.92 -6.39
C GLU A 270 8.63 0.48 -7.34
N ALA A 271 9.77 1.18 -7.34
CA ALA A 271 10.93 0.78 -8.14
C ALA A 271 11.52 -0.57 -7.70
N GLN A 272 11.55 -0.84 -6.39
CA GLN A 272 12.00 -2.13 -5.85
C GLN A 272 11.07 -3.28 -6.28
N VAL A 273 9.76 -3.08 -6.22
CA VAL A 273 8.77 -4.05 -6.72
C VAL A 273 9.03 -4.37 -8.20
N CYS A 274 9.19 -3.34 -9.04
CA CYS A 274 9.47 -3.55 -10.46
C CYS A 274 10.80 -4.31 -10.68
N SER A 275 11.86 -3.90 -9.99
CA SER A 275 13.18 -4.55 -10.10
C SER A 275 13.15 -6.00 -9.65
N ALA A 276 12.47 -6.31 -8.54
CA ALA A 276 12.32 -7.68 -8.05
C ALA A 276 11.53 -8.53 -9.05
N GLN A 277 10.42 -8.01 -9.59
CA GLN A 277 9.63 -8.70 -10.61
C GLN A 277 10.45 -9.00 -11.88
N GLU A 278 11.25 -8.04 -12.35
CA GLU A 278 12.12 -8.22 -13.51
C GLU A 278 13.23 -9.26 -13.25
N HIS A 279 13.87 -9.20 -12.08
CA HIS A 279 14.88 -10.16 -11.64
C HIS A 279 14.31 -11.58 -11.62
N MET A 280 13.22 -11.80 -10.88
CA MET A 280 12.60 -13.12 -10.73
C MET A 280 12.07 -13.66 -12.07
N ALA A 281 11.53 -12.79 -12.93
CA ALA A 281 11.12 -13.18 -14.28
C ALA A 281 12.32 -13.60 -15.16
N GLY A 282 13.47 -12.94 -14.99
CA GLY A 282 14.73 -13.30 -15.64
C GLY A 282 15.22 -14.68 -15.21
N GLU A 283 15.24 -14.95 -13.90
CA GLU A 283 15.66 -16.25 -13.37
C GLU A 283 14.72 -17.38 -13.76
N CYS A 284 13.41 -17.13 -13.75
CA CYS A 284 12.43 -18.09 -14.26
C CYS A 284 12.68 -18.44 -15.74
N ARG A 285 13.02 -17.45 -16.58
CA ARG A 285 13.38 -17.71 -17.98
C ARG A 285 14.66 -18.54 -18.11
N ARG A 286 15.68 -18.23 -17.32
CA ARG A 286 16.94 -18.98 -17.29
C ARG A 286 16.72 -20.46 -16.92
N LEU A 287 16.00 -20.72 -15.82
CA LEU A 287 15.69 -22.09 -15.39
C LEU A 287 14.86 -22.86 -16.41
N VAL A 288 13.92 -22.19 -17.10
CA VAL A 288 13.15 -22.81 -18.18
C VAL A 288 14.05 -23.17 -19.37
N GLN A 289 15.01 -22.32 -19.72
CA GLN A 289 15.97 -22.59 -20.79
C GLN A 289 16.88 -23.76 -20.45
N GLU A 290 17.53 -23.74 -19.28
CA GLU A 290 18.43 -24.81 -18.81
C GLU A 290 17.69 -26.16 -18.76
N LYS A 291 16.44 -26.17 -18.27
CA LYS A 291 15.60 -27.37 -18.29
C LYS A 291 15.33 -27.84 -19.72
N GLY A 292 15.08 -26.92 -20.65
CA GLY A 292 14.90 -27.23 -22.06
C GLY A 292 16.12 -27.90 -22.69
N GLU A 293 17.32 -27.38 -22.40
CA GLU A 293 18.60 -27.92 -22.87
C GLU A 293 18.91 -29.30 -22.26
N ALA A 294 18.65 -29.48 -20.96
CA ALA A 294 18.79 -30.77 -20.29
C ALA A 294 17.84 -31.83 -20.86
N VAL A 295 16.58 -31.46 -21.17
CA VAL A 295 15.61 -32.35 -21.82
C VAL A 295 16.04 -32.72 -23.24
N GLN A 296 16.60 -31.79 -24.01
CA GLN A 296 17.14 -32.08 -25.35
C GLN A 296 18.29 -33.10 -25.26
N SER A 297 19.21 -32.89 -24.33
CA SER A 297 20.34 -33.79 -24.07
C SER A 297 19.87 -35.18 -23.64
N LEU A 298 18.85 -35.24 -22.75
CA LEU A 298 18.24 -36.50 -22.33
C LEU A 298 17.64 -37.27 -23.50
N ASN A 299 16.95 -36.58 -24.41
CA ASN A 299 16.37 -37.22 -25.60
C ASN A 299 17.44 -37.75 -26.56
N LEU A 300 18.59 -37.08 -26.66
CA LEU A 300 19.72 -37.55 -27.47
C LEU A 300 20.33 -38.83 -26.88
N GLU A 301 20.63 -38.86 -25.58
CA GLU A 301 21.17 -40.05 -24.93
C GLU A 301 20.16 -41.21 -24.90
N ARG A 302 18.85 -40.94 -24.78
CA ARG A 302 17.81 -41.97 -24.93
C ARG A 302 17.80 -42.58 -26.33
N ARG A 303 17.91 -41.78 -27.39
CA ARG A 303 18.03 -42.29 -28.77
C ARG A 303 19.29 -43.11 -28.97
N ARG A 304 20.42 -42.63 -28.44
CA ARG A 304 21.70 -43.37 -28.45
C ARG A 304 21.56 -44.72 -27.74
N LEU A 305 20.88 -44.76 -26.59
CA LEU A 305 20.59 -45.99 -25.87
C LEU A 305 19.72 -46.95 -26.69
N GLU A 306 18.69 -46.45 -27.38
CA GLU A 306 17.85 -47.25 -28.29
C GLU A 306 18.66 -47.84 -29.46
N GLU A 307 19.61 -47.07 -30.01
CA GLU A 307 20.51 -47.52 -31.09
C GLU A 307 21.51 -48.59 -30.61
N LEU A 308 22.14 -48.37 -29.45
CA LEU A 308 23.02 -49.35 -28.81
C LEU A 308 22.28 -50.63 -28.38
N GLY A 309 21.00 -50.50 -28.00
CA GLY A 309 20.10 -51.61 -27.72
C GLY A 309 19.92 -52.51 -28.93
N LYS A 310 19.53 -51.91 -30.07
CA LYS A 310 19.39 -52.62 -31.35
C LYS A 310 20.69 -53.29 -31.80
N ALA A 311 21.82 -52.58 -31.70
CA ALA A 311 23.12 -53.14 -32.07
C ALA A 311 23.55 -54.35 -31.21
N CYS A 312 23.16 -54.39 -29.93
CA CYS A 312 23.39 -55.55 -29.08
C CYS A 312 22.44 -56.72 -29.37
N GLU A 313 21.19 -56.43 -29.76
CA GLU A 313 20.21 -57.43 -30.19
C GLU A 313 20.66 -58.09 -31.51
N ASP A 314 21.19 -57.31 -32.46
CA ASP A 314 21.69 -57.80 -33.75
C ASP A 314 22.94 -58.71 -33.61
N GLN A 315 23.82 -58.45 -32.63
CA GLN A 315 25.00 -59.31 -32.33
C GLN A 315 24.66 -60.58 -31.55
N SER A 316 23.56 -60.56 -30.80
CA SER A 316 23.00 -61.74 -30.12
C SER A 316 22.15 -62.62 -31.05
N GLY A 317 21.91 -62.19 -32.29
CA GLY A 317 20.93 -62.78 -33.20
C GLY A 317 21.43 -63.94 -34.07
N ASP A 318 22.71 -64.31 -34.02
CA ASP A 318 23.30 -65.33 -34.91
C ASP A 318 23.49 -66.72 -34.27
N ASP A 319 22.72 -67.04 -33.24
CA ASP A 319 22.52 -68.43 -32.79
C ASP A 319 21.03 -68.75 -32.55
N SER A 320 20.44 -69.41 -33.55
CA SER A 320 19.31 -70.37 -33.50
C SER A 320 17.98 -70.00 -32.78
N PRO A 321 16.80 -70.26 -33.40
CA PRO A 321 15.50 -70.02 -32.79
C PRO A 321 15.17 -71.12 -31.77
N VAL A 322 14.93 -70.75 -30.52
CA VAL A 322 14.28 -71.65 -29.56
C VAL A 322 13.05 -70.99 -28.97
N SER A 323 11.92 -71.52 -29.42
CA SER A 323 10.59 -71.41 -28.84
C SER A 323 10.64 -71.45 -27.31
N ASN A 324 10.02 -70.47 -26.65
CA ASN A 324 9.27 -70.70 -25.42
C ASN A 324 8.11 -69.70 -25.32
N GLN A 325 6.96 -70.24 -25.70
CA GLN A 325 5.64 -69.83 -25.25
C GLN A 325 5.52 -70.05 -23.73
N GLU A 326 4.56 -69.35 -23.10
CA GLU A 326 4.04 -69.52 -21.73
C GLU A 326 4.80 -68.76 -20.60
N LEU A 327 4.20 -67.94 -19.74
CA LEU A 327 2.81 -67.85 -19.25
C LEU A 327 2.60 -66.53 -18.47
N THR A 328 1.32 -66.26 -18.16
CA THR A 328 0.73 -65.30 -17.19
C THR A 328 0.24 -63.97 -17.78
N LYS A 329 -1.01 -63.89 -18.28
CA LYS A 329 -2.26 -63.69 -17.52
C LYS A 329 -2.18 -62.59 -16.45
N SER A 330 -2.62 -61.38 -16.80
CA SER A 330 -3.62 -60.67 -15.99
C SER A 330 -4.26 -59.54 -16.78
N SER A 331 -5.50 -59.79 -17.20
CA SER A 331 -6.52 -58.83 -17.58
C SER A 331 -6.61 -57.67 -16.59
N PHE A 332 -6.82 -56.43 -17.05
CA PHE A 332 -7.84 -55.53 -16.47
C PHE A 332 -8.34 -54.57 -17.54
N GLY A 333 -9.67 -54.52 -17.66
CA GLY A 333 -10.40 -54.05 -18.83
C GLY A 333 -10.71 -52.56 -18.81
N LEU A 334 -10.68 -52.00 -20.01
CA LEU A 334 -11.45 -50.82 -20.40
C LEU A 334 -12.94 -51.08 -20.16
N GLN A 335 -13.53 -50.46 -19.14
CA GLN A 335 -14.98 -50.27 -19.09
C GLN A 335 -15.33 -48.78 -19.12
N ARG A 336 -15.73 -48.35 -20.31
CA ARG A 336 -16.78 -47.35 -20.50
C ARG A 336 -18.06 -47.87 -19.85
N SER A 337 -18.70 -47.09 -18.99
CA SER A 337 -20.17 -47.11 -18.91
C SER A 337 -20.71 -45.77 -18.39
N ARG A 338 -21.62 -45.24 -19.19
CA ARG A 338 -22.54 -44.14 -18.88
C ARG A 338 -23.51 -44.61 -17.78
N SER A 339 -23.87 -43.73 -16.86
CA SER A 339 -25.28 -43.57 -16.43
C SER A 339 -25.44 -42.48 -15.36
N LEU A 340 -26.28 -41.49 -15.68
CA LEU A 340 -26.91 -40.57 -14.74
C LEU A 340 -27.95 -41.31 -13.88
N PRO A 341 -28.33 -40.73 -12.73
CA PRO A 341 -29.76 -40.46 -12.55
C PRO A 341 -30.07 -39.04 -12.05
N ARG A 342 -31.19 -38.50 -12.57
CA ARG A 342 -31.96 -37.37 -12.05
C ARG A 342 -32.82 -37.84 -10.86
N ARG A 343 -32.94 -37.04 -9.78
CA ARG A 343 -34.12 -36.19 -9.47
C ARG A 343 -34.11 -35.60 -8.05
N ARG A 344 -34.49 -34.30 -8.03
CA ARG A 344 -35.37 -33.55 -7.11
C ARG A 344 -35.00 -33.36 -5.62
N GLY A 345 -34.94 -32.08 -5.25
CA GLY A 345 -35.19 -31.59 -3.90
C GLY A 345 -34.92 -30.08 -3.78
N ASP A 346 -35.86 -29.25 -4.23
CA ASP A 346 -35.87 -27.81 -3.94
C ASP A 346 -36.03 -27.57 -2.43
N ARG A 347 -35.14 -26.76 -1.83
CA ARG A 347 -35.47 -26.01 -0.61
C ARG A 347 -34.63 -24.72 -0.51
N PRO A 348 -35.24 -23.53 -0.34
CA PRO A 348 -34.54 -22.24 -0.26
C PRO A 348 -33.91 -21.98 1.13
N PRO A 349 -33.00 -20.98 1.24
CA PRO A 349 -32.07 -20.85 2.37
C PRO A 349 -32.67 -20.11 3.58
N PRO A 350 -32.17 -20.34 4.81
CA PRO A 350 -32.43 -19.46 5.93
C PRO A 350 -31.34 -18.37 6.05
N ARG A 351 -31.78 -17.11 6.13
CA ARG A 351 -31.10 -15.99 6.83
C ARG A 351 -32.17 -15.37 7.75
N PRO A 352 -31.86 -14.51 8.74
CA PRO A 352 -30.58 -14.19 9.40
C PRO A 352 -30.69 -14.29 10.95
N THR A 353 -29.60 -14.18 11.70
CA THR A 353 -29.65 -13.63 13.06
C THR A 353 -28.48 -12.68 13.30
N GLN A 354 -28.84 -11.45 13.65
CA GLN A 354 -27.98 -10.38 14.10
C GLN A 354 -27.47 -10.69 15.51
N ARG A 355 -26.18 -10.47 15.78
CA ARG A 355 -25.66 -10.42 17.14
C ARG A 355 -25.89 -9.00 17.71
N PRO A 356 -26.34 -8.88 18.98
CA PRO A 356 -26.57 -7.60 19.61
C PRO A 356 -25.27 -6.92 20.05
N LEU A 357 -25.24 -5.60 19.91
CA LEU A 357 -24.30 -4.69 20.55
C LEU A 357 -24.64 -4.59 22.04
N SER A 358 -23.72 -4.97 22.92
CA SER A 358 -23.84 -4.66 24.35
C SER A 358 -23.39 -3.22 24.58
N LEU A 359 -24.37 -2.38 24.92
CA LEU A 359 -24.20 -1.15 25.69
C LEU A 359 -23.80 -1.55 27.12
N GLU A 360 -22.66 -1.12 27.61
CA GLU A 360 -22.46 -0.91 29.05
C GLU A 360 -22.27 0.59 29.29
N ALA A 361 -23.38 1.24 29.63
CA ALA A 361 -23.39 2.48 30.37
C ALA A 361 -23.33 2.11 31.85
N ASN A 362 -22.29 2.54 32.56
CA ASN A 362 -22.34 2.65 34.00
C ASN A 362 -21.83 4.04 34.38
N GLY A 363 -22.78 4.93 34.66
CA GLY A 363 -22.51 6.16 35.37
C GLY A 363 -22.31 5.85 36.85
N ARG A 364 -21.27 6.44 37.45
CA ARG A 364 -21.25 6.70 38.89
C ARG A 364 -20.89 8.16 39.11
N ARG A 365 -21.88 8.88 39.63
CA ARG A 365 -21.75 10.15 40.34
C ARG A 365 -21.09 9.90 41.69
N GLU A 366 -20.33 10.90 42.14
CA GLU A 366 -20.00 11.36 43.51
C GLU A 366 -18.64 12.08 43.35
N GLY A 367 -18.41 13.35 43.69
CA GLY A 367 -19.07 14.24 44.63
C GLY A 367 -18.04 14.66 45.67
N THR A 368 -17.28 15.75 45.40
CA THR A 368 -16.72 16.74 46.33
C THR A 368 -16.16 17.90 45.54
#